data_AF-A0A286TBD1-F1
#
_entry.id   AF-A0A286TBD1-F1
#
_cell.length_a   1.000
_cell.length_b   1.000
_cell.length_c   1.000
_cell.angle_alpha   90.00
_cell.angle_beta   90.00
_cell.angle_gamma   90.00
#
_symmetry.space_group_name_H-M   'P 1'
#
loop_
_entity.id
_entity.type
_entity.pdbx_description
1 polymer ?
#
loop_
_entity_poly.entity_id
_entity_poly.type
_entity_poly.pdbx_seq_one_letter_code
_entity_poly.pdbx_strand_id
1 'polypeptide(L)'
;MATLDSFREAAGEPIQLDLANGYIADVRLNSGDVNGRTITVELTDNGTPITTTDGITCALAYNTSPGSDLGDRVTMNAVSGAATATFRAAVPRKALAKPGRILLGIEISSGGNKVCSRNFYGLVERSVFDATSPDADDKLGRIEQLILDADKAIIRINKAVSDARITGGNTTTLDPNQPATSSLRGSGLQRVLDLSIPRGAGVTSAGATTLDPNKPATASMLQAGSKGDYTLLVGVPRGSRIIGVAANTVNPSQQAAASMSTDGAGDRSLILDIPRGERIAGVTARTLDAGMDATVTATRDAAGDTTLAFGLPRGAKGDPGDPGTPATATTLGVVKPGDNLTVRADGTLDASAGQYELPVASDTTLGGVKVSNSDYTNSRSFPVVTRNGEHLALSFKLGDNAMPDGIEFHGTENTTIGLKKATSTALGVVKPDGTTITADTDGTISAFTATASTLMGEGGATMGDALEVAPGIWLCIIRQWVITTQGGYYDAFSFSVYDRAGSRIALAASPTAGTHLILPVAGNARTKEYNYDTLMGKWVCTTTNTSDTAKPDPCTLLLRARA
;
A
#
# COMPACT_ATOMS: atom_id res chain seq x y z
N MET A 1 78.12 -45.37 -26.83
CA MET A 1 78.13 -46.37 -25.75
C MET A 1 78.75 -47.63 -26.29
N ALA A 2 79.59 -48.33 -25.53
CA ALA A 2 79.86 -49.74 -25.84
C ALA A 2 78.57 -50.53 -25.56
N THR A 3 78.08 -51.30 -26.53
CA THR A 3 76.99 -52.24 -26.27
C THR A 3 77.57 -53.49 -25.62
N LEU A 4 76.92 -54.02 -24.59
CA LEU A 4 77.36 -55.23 -23.90
C LEU A 4 76.95 -56.50 -24.68
N ASP A 5 76.80 -56.41 -26.01
CA ASP A 5 76.24 -57.50 -26.82
C ASP A 5 77.17 -58.73 -26.81
N SER A 6 78.49 -58.52 -26.81
CA SER A 6 79.48 -59.61 -26.67
C SER A 6 79.39 -60.36 -25.34
N PHE A 7 78.88 -59.75 -24.27
CA PHE A 7 78.62 -60.45 -22.99
C PHE A 7 77.41 -61.38 -23.07
N ARG A 8 76.63 -61.29 -24.15
CA ARG A 8 75.42 -62.08 -24.36
C ARG A 8 75.66 -63.25 -25.30
N GLU A 9 76.77 -63.33 -26.03
CA GLU A 9 77.05 -64.51 -26.87
C GLU A 9 77.23 -65.77 -25.99
N ALA A 10 76.53 -66.85 -26.34
CA ALA A 10 76.51 -68.11 -25.60
C ALA A 10 77.73 -69.01 -25.89
N ALA A 11 78.43 -68.72 -26.97
CA ALA A 11 79.70 -69.32 -27.38
C ALA A 11 80.69 -68.20 -27.68
N GLY A 12 81.99 -68.42 -27.41
CA GLY A 12 83.03 -67.41 -27.66
C GLY A 12 83.32 -67.16 -29.14
N GLU A 13 82.99 -68.14 -30.00
CA GLU A 13 83.07 -68.07 -31.45
C GLU A 13 81.72 -68.53 -32.05
N PRO A 14 81.34 -68.06 -33.25
CA PRO A 14 80.15 -68.55 -33.95
C PRO A 14 80.18 -70.06 -34.21
N ILE A 15 79.02 -70.71 -34.10
CA ILE A 15 78.88 -72.14 -34.39
C ILE A 15 78.94 -72.36 -35.90
N GLN A 16 80.03 -72.95 -36.37
CA GLN A 16 80.24 -73.31 -37.78
C GLN A 16 79.38 -74.52 -38.15
N LEU A 17 78.47 -74.38 -39.11
CA LEU A 17 77.62 -75.45 -39.64
C LEU A 17 77.90 -75.68 -41.12
N ASP A 18 78.73 -76.69 -41.38
CA ASP A 18 79.06 -77.18 -42.72
C ASP A 18 78.18 -78.37 -43.15
N LEU A 19 77.78 -79.19 -42.18
CA LEU A 19 77.02 -80.43 -42.39
C LEU A 19 75.98 -80.56 -41.28
N ALA A 20 74.76 -81.00 -41.63
CA ALA A 20 73.69 -81.19 -40.67
C ALA A 20 74.06 -82.13 -39.50
N ASN A 21 74.88 -83.15 -39.75
CA ASN A 21 75.35 -84.08 -38.71
C ASN A 21 76.70 -83.67 -38.06
N GLY A 22 77.27 -82.52 -38.44
CA GLY A 22 78.51 -81.99 -37.89
C GLY A 22 78.43 -81.79 -36.37
N TYR A 23 79.53 -82.02 -35.66
CA TYR A 23 79.56 -81.90 -34.20
C TYR A 23 79.36 -80.44 -33.76
N ILE A 24 78.48 -80.24 -32.76
CA ILE A 24 78.22 -78.94 -32.12
C ILE A 24 78.50 -79.13 -30.63
N ALA A 25 79.23 -78.20 -30.01
CA ALA A 25 79.52 -78.22 -28.59
C ALA A 25 78.31 -77.80 -27.75
N ASP A 26 78.21 -78.33 -26.53
CA ASP A 26 77.18 -77.93 -25.57
C ASP A 26 77.45 -76.49 -25.06
N VAL A 27 76.38 -75.70 -24.92
CA VAL A 27 76.44 -74.27 -24.54
C VAL A 27 76.00 -74.05 -23.10
N ARG A 28 76.61 -73.07 -22.41
CA ARG A 28 76.19 -72.66 -21.05
C ARG A 28 75.32 -71.40 -21.08
N LEU A 29 74.22 -71.47 -20.35
CA LEU A 29 73.16 -70.46 -20.29
C LEU A 29 72.82 -70.20 -18.81
N ASN A 30 72.18 -69.08 -18.47
CA ASN A 30 71.74 -68.83 -17.09
C ASN A 30 70.24 -68.53 -17.02
N SER A 31 69.56 -69.04 -15.99
CA SER A 31 68.12 -68.81 -15.80
C SER A 31 67.77 -67.36 -15.43
N GLY A 32 68.76 -66.52 -15.12
CA GLY A 32 68.64 -65.08 -14.86
C GLY A 32 68.75 -64.21 -16.12
N ASP A 33 69.15 -64.78 -17.26
CA ASP A 33 69.31 -64.04 -18.52
C ASP A 33 67.92 -63.72 -19.10
N VAL A 34 67.29 -62.62 -18.64
CA VAL A 34 65.90 -62.23 -18.98
C VAL A 34 65.66 -62.18 -20.49
N ASN A 35 66.60 -61.59 -21.23
CA ASN A 35 66.55 -61.47 -22.69
C ASN A 35 67.31 -62.61 -23.41
N GLY A 36 67.85 -63.58 -22.66
CA GLY A 36 68.63 -64.71 -23.16
C GLY A 36 70.05 -64.38 -23.63
N ARG A 37 70.83 -65.45 -23.82
CA ARG A 37 72.13 -65.41 -24.52
C ARG A 37 71.94 -65.66 -26.01
N THR A 38 72.71 -64.98 -26.84
CA THR A 38 72.72 -65.11 -28.29
C THR A 38 73.43 -66.40 -28.70
N ILE A 39 72.77 -67.23 -29.51
CA ILE A 39 73.40 -68.28 -30.31
C ILE A 39 73.64 -67.68 -31.70
N THR A 40 74.90 -67.64 -32.13
CA THR A 40 75.31 -67.18 -33.45
C THR A 40 75.88 -68.37 -34.23
N VAL A 41 75.48 -68.49 -35.49
CA VAL A 41 75.73 -69.62 -36.39
C VAL A 41 76.22 -69.09 -37.74
N GLU A 42 77.23 -69.74 -38.33
CA GLU A 42 77.71 -69.46 -39.70
C GLU A 42 77.54 -70.70 -40.58
N LEU A 43 77.05 -70.50 -41.81
CA LEU A 43 76.75 -71.59 -42.73
C LEU A 43 77.80 -71.70 -43.84
N THR A 44 78.41 -72.87 -43.98
CA THR A 44 79.32 -73.22 -45.08
C THR A 44 78.79 -74.41 -45.88
N ASP A 45 79.29 -74.59 -47.10
CA ASP A 45 79.02 -75.75 -47.94
C ASP A 45 80.33 -76.45 -48.30
N ASN A 46 80.60 -77.58 -47.63
CA ASN A 46 81.83 -78.37 -47.74
C ASN A 46 83.12 -77.52 -47.61
N GLY A 47 83.16 -76.68 -46.58
CA GLY A 47 84.23 -75.73 -46.28
C GLY A 47 84.21 -74.43 -47.11
N THR A 48 83.25 -74.26 -48.02
CA THR A 48 83.10 -73.05 -48.84
C THR A 48 82.17 -72.06 -48.15
N PRO A 49 82.55 -70.78 -47.95
CA PRO A 49 81.66 -69.77 -47.39
C PRO A 49 80.42 -69.53 -48.27
N ILE A 50 79.23 -69.60 -47.68
CA ILE A 50 77.99 -69.16 -48.33
C ILE A 50 77.95 -67.63 -48.21
N THR A 51 77.90 -66.90 -49.33
CA THR A 51 78.08 -65.43 -49.33
C THR A 51 76.80 -64.60 -49.31
N THR A 52 75.62 -65.24 -49.25
CA THR A 52 74.33 -64.56 -49.10
C THR A 52 73.41 -65.30 -48.13
N THR A 53 72.57 -64.54 -47.43
CA THR A 53 71.45 -65.06 -46.62
C THR A 53 70.13 -65.10 -47.40
N ASP A 54 70.09 -64.61 -48.64
CA ASP A 54 68.86 -64.52 -49.42
C ASP A 54 68.30 -65.91 -49.76
N GLY A 55 66.99 -66.10 -49.53
CA GLY A 55 66.33 -67.40 -49.72
C GLY A 55 66.66 -68.44 -48.64
N ILE A 56 67.55 -68.13 -47.68
CA ILE A 56 67.87 -68.97 -46.54
C ILE A 56 67.17 -68.41 -45.30
N THR A 57 66.50 -69.28 -44.55
CA THR A 57 65.96 -68.96 -43.22
C THR A 57 66.51 -69.91 -42.19
N CYS A 58 66.79 -69.40 -41.00
CA CYS A 58 67.38 -70.15 -39.91
C CYS A 58 66.51 -69.98 -38.65
N ALA A 59 66.36 -71.02 -37.84
CA ALA A 59 65.64 -70.99 -36.58
C ALA A 59 66.34 -71.84 -35.51
N LEU A 60 66.41 -71.31 -34.29
CA LEU A 60 66.88 -72.02 -33.11
C LEU A 60 65.69 -72.80 -32.54
N ALA A 61 65.69 -74.11 -32.74
CA ALA A 61 64.78 -75.03 -32.08
C ALA A 61 65.27 -75.31 -30.65
N TYR A 62 64.36 -75.40 -29.70
CA TYR A 62 64.67 -75.67 -28.29
C TYR A 62 63.61 -76.57 -27.65
N ASN A 63 64.03 -77.49 -26.78
CA ASN A 63 63.13 -78.33 -25.99
C ASN A 63 63.57 -78.36 -24.52
N THR A 64 62.71 -77.87 -23.64
CA THR A 64 62.91 -77.82 -22.18
C THR A 64 62.61 -79.13 -21.47
N SER A 65 61.91 -80.06 -22.12
CA SER A 65 61.53 -81.36 -21.56
C SER A 65 61.86 -82.50 -22.54
N PRO A 66 63.16 -82.78 -22.78
CA PRO A 66 63.58 -83.84 -23.71
C PRO A 66 62.94 -85.20 -23.40
N GLY A 67 62.13 -85.71 -24.33
CA GLY A 67 61.51 -87.04 -24.24
C GLY A 67 60.11 -87.09 -23.61
N SER A 68 59.56 -85.98 -23.09
CA SER A 68 58.14 -85.90 -22.68
C SER A 68 57.29 -85.03 -23.59
N ASP A 69 57.82 -83.89 -24.04
CA ASP A 69 57.08 -82.88 -24.79
C ASP A 69 57.79 -82.51 -26.10
N LEU A 70 57.05 -81.92 -27.03
CA LEU A 70 57.64 -81.30 -28.22
C LEU A 70 58.31 -79.97 -27.87
N GLY A 71 59.39 -79.67 -28.57
CA GLY A 71 60.06 -78.38 -28.52
C GLY A 71 59.31 -77.28 -29.27
N ASP A 72 59.89 -76.10 -29.24
CA ASP A 72 59.41 -74.87 -29.88
C ASP A 72 60.60 -74.20 -30.61
N ARG A 73 60.38 -73.15 -31.40
CA ARG A 73 61.46 -72.50 -32.17
C ARG A 73 61.39 -70.99 -32.17
N VAL A 74 62.54 -70.34 -32.30
CA VAL A 74 62.67 -68.90 -32.50
C VAL A 74 63.45 -68.63 -33.79
N THR A 75 62.99 -67.69 -34.61
CA THR A 75 63.69 -67.29 -35.84
C THR A 75 65.06 -66.70 -35.51
N MET A 76 66.09 -67.12 -36.24
CA MET A 76 67.42 -66.53 -36.20
C MET A 76 67.52 -65.47 -37.29
N ASN A 77 67.88 -64.26 -36.90
CA ASN A 77 67.99 -63.12 -37.81
C ASN A 77 69.35 -63.15 -38.51
N ALA A 78 69.37 -62.86 -39.80
CA ALA A 78 70.60 -62.67 -40.57
C ALA A 78 71.46 -61.53 -39.97
N VAL A 79 72.78 -61.72 -39.97
CA VAL A 79 73.76 -60.72 -39.52
C VAL A 79 74.36 -60.03 -40.75
N SER A 80 74.02 -58.76 -40.91
CA SER A 80 74.51 -57.95 -42.04
C SER A 80 76.02 -57.70 -41.96
N GLY A 81 76.73 -57.89 -43.06
CA GLY A 81 78.16 -57.58 -43.18
C GLY A 81 79.12 -58.67 -42.68
N ALA A 82 78.61 -59.86 -42.35
CA ALA A 82 79.45 -61.04 -42.15
C ALA A 82 80.02 -61.55 -43.49
N ALA A 83 81.20 -62.19 -43.45
CA ALA A 83 81.85 -62.76 -44.65
C ALA A 83 81.19 -64.07 -45.13
N THR A 84 80.46 -64.72 -44.21
CA THR A 84 79.71 -65.97 -44.40
C THR A 84 78.25 -65.70 -44.04
N ALA A 85 77.32 -66.52 -44.52
CA ALA A 85 75.90 -66.44 -44.20
C ALA A 85 75.67 -66.74 -42.70
N THR A 86 75.65 -65.66 -41.91
CA THR A 86 75.60 -65.72 -40.44
C THR A 86 74.19 -65.39 -39.94
N PHE A 87 73.70 -66.20 -39.00
CA PHE A 87 72.38 -66.05 -38.37
C PHE A 87 72.51 -66.07 -36.85
N ARG A 88 71.69 -65.30 -36.14
CA ARG A 88 71.68 -65.29 -34.67
C ARG A 88 70.30 -65.14 -34.03
N ALA A 89 70.09 -65.80 -32.90
CA ALA A 89 68.93 -65.57 -32.03
C ALA A 89 69.34 -65.62 -30.55
N ALA A 90 68.68 -64.84 -29.71
CA ALA A 90 68.72 -65.09 -28.28
C ALA A 90 67.93 -66.36 -27.93
N VAL A 91 68.49 -67.22 -27.07
CA VAL A 91 67.77 -68.34 -26.47
C VAL A 91 66.56 -67.77 -25.71
N PRO A 92 65.31 -68.17 -26.03
CA PRO A 92 64.14 -67.46 -25.55
C PRO A 92 63.90 -67.69 -24.06
N ARG A 93 63.33 -66.71 -23.36
CA ARG A 93 63.09 -66.75 -21.90
C ARG A 93 62.40 -68.04 -21.43
N LYS A 94 61.48 -68.58 -22.22
CA LYS A 94 60.77 -69.87 -21.99
C LYS A 94 61.74 -71.06 -21.88
N ALA A 95 62.82 -71.08 -22.67
CA ALA A 95 63.86 -72.10 -22.62
C ALA A 95 64.73 -72.01 -21.36
N LEU A 96 64.88 -70.79 -20.81
CA LEU A 96 65.73 -70.48 -19.66
C LEU A 96 64.97 -70.47 -18.32
N ALA A 97 63.65 -70.66 -18.34
CA ALA A 97 62.79 -70.52 -17.17
C ALA A 97 63.04 -71.57 -16.07
N LYS A 98 63.63 -72.72 -16.42
CA LYS A 98 63.97 -73.80 -15.47
C LYS A 98 65.46 -74.13 -15.59
N PRO A 99 66.24 -74.11 -14.50
CA PRO A 99 67.61 -74.62 -14.49
C PRO A 99 67.63 -76.13 -14.81
N GLY A 100 68.63 -76.57 -15.58
CA GLY A 100 68.75 -77.95 -16.05
C GLY A 100 69.33 -78.07 -17.45
N ARG A 101 69.27 -79.27 -18.02
CA ARG A 101 69.68 -79.54 -19.41
C ARG A 101 68.48 -79.41 -20.35
N ILE A 102 68.62 -78.58 -21.38
CA ILE A 102 67.68 -78.45 -22.48
C ILE A 102 68.32 -78.98 -23.77
N LEU A 103 67.51 -79.42 -24.73
CA LEU A 103 67.99 -79.69 -26.09
C LEU A 103 67.88 -78.43 -26.95
N LEU A 104 68.87 -78.20 -27.79
CA LEU A 104 68.90 -77.18 -28.83
C LEU A 104 69.22 -77.80 -30.19
N GLY A 105 68.79 -77.16 -31.26
CA GLY A 105 69.09 -77.55 -32.64
C GLY A 105 68.88 -76.37 -33.59
N ILE A 106 69.57 -76.37 -34.72
CA ILE A 106 69.48 -75.31 -35.73
C ILE A 106 68.70 -75.83 -36.94
N GLU A 107 67.53 -75.27 -37.18
CA GLU A 107 66.67 -75.57 -38.34
C GLU A 107 67.01 -74.59 -39.47
N ILE A 108 67.47 -75.10 -40.61
CA ILE A 108 67.79 -74.32 -41.81
C ILE A 108 66.75 -74.67 -42.89
N SER A 109 66.18 -73.67 -43.55
CA SER A 109 65.28 -73.86 -44.69
C SER A 109 65.72 -73.03 -45.89
N SER A 110 65.83 -73.67 -47.05
CA SER A 110 66.22 -73.04 -48.32
C SER A 110 65.61 -73.80 -49.49
N GLY A 111 65.17 -73.10 -50.53
CA GLY A 111 64.62 -73.71 -51.76
C GLY A 111 63.41 -74.63 -51.55
N GLY A 112 62.63 -74.42 -50.48
CA GLY A 112 61.51 -75.31 -50.09
C GLY A 112 61.92 -76.53 -49.26
N ASN A 113 63.22 -76.82 -49.12
CA ASN A 113 63.74 -77.88 -48.27
C ASN A 113 63.97 -77.37 -46.83
N LYS A 114 63.95 -78.30 -45.88
CA LYS A 114 64.20 -78.04 -44.45
C LYS A 114 65.09 -79.12 -43.87
N VAL A 115 66.17 -78.72 -43.21
CA VAL A 115 67.16 -79.61 -42.60
C VAL A 115 67.48 -79.09 -41.21
N CYS A 116 67.52 -79.97 -40.22
CA CYS A 116 67.94 -79.64 -38.86
C CYS A 116 69.37 -80.13 -38.62
N SER A 117 70.15 -79.37 -37.85
CA SER A 117 71.39 -79.86 -37.27
C SER A 117 71.10 -81.07 -36.35
N ARG A 118 72.15 -81.83 -36.02
CA ARG A 118 72.12 -82.68 -34.82
C ARG A 118 71.73 -81.84 -33.60
N ASN A 119 71.13 -82.49 -32.62
CA ASN A 119 70.88 -81.84 -31.33
C ASN A 119 72.19 -81.63 -30.55
N PHE A 120 72.26 -80.53 -29.82
CA PHE A 120 73.29 -80.20 -28.82
C PHE A 120 72.59 -79.76 -27.52
N TYR A 121 73.28 -79.78 -26.37
CA TYR A 121 72.66 -79.40 -25.11
C TYR A 121 72.92 -77.94 -24.77
N GLY A 122 71.88 -77.27 -24.25
CA GLY A 122 72.04 -76.09 -23.42
C GLY A 122 72.03 -76.51 -21.95
N LEU A 123 73.06 -76.16 -21.19
CA LEU A 123 73.04 -76.25 -19.72
C LEU A 123 72.62 -74.91 -19.14
N VAL A 124 71.39 -74.84 -18.64
CA VAL A 124 70.84 -73.66 -17.96
C VAL A 124 71.22 -73.73 -16.48
N GLU A 125 72.19 -72.92 -16.09
CA GLU A 125 72.60 -72.75 -14.70
C GLU A 125 71.54 -71.95 -13.92
N ARG A 126 71.42 -72.23 -12.61
CA ARG A 126 70.48 -71.52 -11.73
C ARG A 126 70.97 -70.09 -11.50
N SER A 127 70.09 -69.10 -11.67
CA SER A 127 70.37 -67.72 -11.29
C SER A 127 70.63 -67.59 -9.78
N VAL A 128 71.57 -66.72 -9.42
CA VAL A 128 71.83 -66.31 -8.04
C VAL A 128 70.67 -65.47 -7.47
N PHE A 129 69.98 -64.71 -8.34
CA PHE A 129 68.82 -63.90 -8.00
C PHE A 129 67.72 -64.09 -9.06
N ASP A 130 66.49 -64.37 -8.61
CA ASP A 130 65.32 -64.47 -9.49
C ASP A 130 64.37 -63.30 -9.25
N ALA A 131 64.56 -62.23 -10.03
CA ALA A 131 63.69 -61.05 -10.03
C ALA A 131 62.24 -61.35 -10.43
N THR A 132 61.96 -62.54 -10.99
CA THR A 132 60.62 -62.99 -11.35
C THR A 132 59.98 -63.92 -10.31
N SER A 133 60.66 -64.18 -9.19
CA SER A 133 60.08 -64.89 -8.05
C SER A 133 58.95 -64.07 -7.42
N PRO A 134 57.82 -64.69 -7.00
CA PRO A 134 56.80 -64.03 -6.19
C PRO A 134 57.32 -63.44 -4.87
N ASP A 135 58.49 -63.87 -4.40
CA ASP A 135 59.14 -63.38 -3.19
C ASP A 135 60.18 -62.29 -3.44
N ALA A 136 60.46 -61.95 -4.70
CA ALA A 136 61.26 -60.78 -5.10
C ALA A 136 60.41 -59.53 -5.36
N ASP A 137 59.08 -59.67 -5.41
CA ASP A 137 58.12 -58.57 -5.57
C ASP A 137 57.94 -57.81 -4.25
N ASP A 138 57.87 -56.47 -4.30
CA ASP A 138 57.63 -55.64 -3.11
C ASP A 138 56.14 -55.67 -2.74
N LYS A 139 55.79 -56.70 -1.99
CA LYS A 139 54.44 -56.94 -1.49
C LYS A 139 53.93 -55.79 -0.61
N LEU A 140 54.82 -55.05 0.08
CA LEU A 140 54.41 -53.94 0.94
C LEU A 140 54.16 -52.67 0.11
N GLY A 141 55.10 -52.27 -0.76
CA GLY A 141 54.93 -51.12 -1.65
C GLY A 141 53.70 -51.24 -2.57
N ARG A 142 53.35 -52.46 -3.00
CA ARG A 142 52.10 -52.72 -3.73
C ARG A 142 50.83 -52.50 -2.89
N ILE A 143 50.86 -52.81 -1.60
CA ILE A 143 49.75 -52.54 -0.67
C ILE A 143 49.65 -51.04 -0.38
N GLU A 144 50.77 -50.36 -0.15
CA GLU A 144 50.84 -48.90 0.03
C GLU A 144 50.27 -48.17 -1.19
N GLN A 145 50.65 -48.56 -2.40
CA GLN A 145 50.10 -47.99 -3.63
C GLN A 145 48.58 -48.21 -3.75
N LEU A 146 48.07 -49.39 -3.37
CA LEU A 146 46.63 -49.67 -3.38
C LEU A 146 45.86 -48.81 -2.37
N ILE A 147 46.44 -48.57 -1.18
CA ILE A 147 45.88 -47.65 -0.17
C ILE A 147 45.85 -46.22 -0.73
N LEU A 148 46.96 -45.74 -1.31
CA LEU A 148 47.03 -44.41 -1.92
C LEU A 148 45.99 -44.22 -3.05
N ASP A 149 45.73 -45.25 -3.85
CA ASP A 149 44.73 -45.18 -4.92
C ASP A 149 43.29 -45.30 -4.41
N ALA A 150 43.07 -46.02 -3.31
CA ALA A 150 41.80 -46.04 -2.57
C ALA A 150 41.50 -44.66 -1.94
N ASP A 151 42.48 -44.02 -1.29
CA ASP A 151 42.33 -42.67 -0.74
C ASP A 151 42.03 -41.63 -1.83
N LYS A 152 42.72 -41.70 -2.97
CA LYS A 152 42.38 -40.87 -4.16
C LYS A 152 40.96 -41.14 -4.67
N ALA A 153 40.45 -42.36 -4.57
CA ALA A 153 39.06 -42.67 -4.92
C ALA A 153 38.07 -42.07 -3.90
N ILE A 154 38.33 -42.22 -2.60
CA ILE A 154 37.53 -41.66 -1.51
C ILE A 154 37.46 -40.12 -1.62
N ILE A 155 38.59 -39.44 -1.87
CA ILE A 155 38.63 -37.98 -2.07
C ILE A 155 37.77 -37.56 -3.26
N ARG A 156 37.84 -38.28 -4.39
CA ARG A 156 37.01 -38.01 -5.58
C ARG A 156 35.52 -38.22 -5.31
N ILE A 157 35.16 -39.28 -4.57
CA ILE A 157 33.78 -39.56 -4.17
C ILE A 157 33.24 -38.46 -3.24
N ASN A 158 33.99 -38.11 -2.18
CA ASN A 158 33.59 -37.07 -1.24
C ASN A 158 33.40 -35.71 -1.93
N LYS A 159 34.27 -35.37 -2.90
CA LYS A 159 34.07 -34.18 -3.74
C LYS A 159 32.79 -34.28 -4.58
N ALA A 160 32.55 -35.40 -5.26
CA ALA A 160 31.36 -35.60 -6.08
C ALA A 160 30.06 -35.54 -5.26
N VAL A 161 30.06 -36.08 -4.03
CA VAL A 161 28.95 -35.99 -3.08
C VAL A 161 28.72 -34.54 -2.64
N SER A 162 29.79 -33.80 -2.33
CA SER A 162 29.69 -32.37 -2.00
C SER A 162 29.20 -31.51 -3.18
N ASP A 163 29.53 -31.90 -4.41
CA ASP A 163 29.08 -31.24 -5.64
C ASP A 163 27.66 -31.66 -6.07
N ALA A 164 27.12 -32.77 -5.55
CA ALA A 164 25.81 -33.31 -5.93
C ALA A 164 24.66 -32.54 -5.27
N ARG A 165 24.32 -31.39 -5.84
CA ARG A 165 23.33 -30.46 -5.27
C ARG A 165 22.51 -29.77 -6.36
N ILE A 166 21.19 -29.80 -6.19
CA ILE A 166 20.25 -28.90 -6.87
C ILE A 166 19.80 -27.83 -5.87
N THR A 167 19.96 -26.56 -6.21
CA THR A 167 19.43 -25.42 -5.42
C THR A 167 18.23 -24.81 -6.13
N GLY A 168 17.27 -24.26 -5.38
CA GLY A 168 16.27 -23.36 -5.96
C GLY A 168 16.92 -22.11 -6.55
N GLY A 169 16.54 -21.77 -7.78
CA GLY A 169 16.92 -20.55 -8.47
C GLY A 169 15.82 -19.49 -8.40
N ASN A 170 15.62 -18.80 -9.51
CA ASN A 170 14.55 -17.81 -9.62
C ASN A 170 13.20 -18.52 -9.82
N THR A 171 12.19 -18.09 -9.06
CA THR A 171 10.78 -18.34 -9.39
C THR A 171 10.21 -17.09 -10.05
N THR A 172 9.83 -17.20 -11.32
CA THR A 172 9.20 -16.11 -12.07
C THR A 172 7.70 -16.35 -12.20
N THR A 173 6.90 -15.29 -12.03
CA THR A 173 5.45 -15.35 -12.22
C THR A 173 5.12 -15.12 -13.70
N LEU A 174 4.40 -16.05 -14.30
CA LEU A 174 3.89 -15.93 -15.68
C LEU A 174 2.45 -15.41 -15.69
N ASP A 175 2.00 -14.90 -16.84
CA ASP A 175 0.59 -14.56 -17.05
C ASP A 175 -0.28 -15.83 -17.04
N PRO A 176 -1.54 -15.77 -16.56
CA PRO A 176 -2.39 -16.95 -16.32
C PRO A 176 -2.58 -17.93 -17.49
N ASN A 177 -2.47 -17.47 -18.74
CA ASN A 177 -2.63 -18.32 -19.93
C ASN A 177 -1.32 -18.90 -20.49
N GLN A 178 -0.16 -18.57 -19.90
CA GLN A 178 1.12 -19.16 -20.28
C GLN A 178 1.29 -20.52 -19.59
N PRO A 179 1.96 -21.51 -20.20
CA PRO A 179 2.24 -22.78 -19.55
C PRO A 179 3.34 -22.62 -18.49
N ALA A 180 3.27 -23.41 -17.42
CA ALA A 180 4.38 -23.51 -16.47
C ALA A 180 5.62 -24.13 -17.15
N THR A 181 6.80 -23.59 -16.85
CA THR A 181 8.08 -24.11 -17.37
C THR A 181 9.13 -24.18 -16.27
N SER A 182 10.17 -24.98 -16.51
CA SER A 182 11.32 -25.10 -15.62
C SER A 182 12.61 -25.23 -16.43
N SER A 183 13.73 -24.85 -15.83
CA SER A 183 15.05 -25.08 -16.43
C SER A 183 16.08 -25.42 -15.36
N LEU A 184 17.06 -26.26 -15.70
CA LEU A 184 18.26 -26.43 -14.89
C LEU A 184 19.41 -25.66 -15.54
N ARG A 185 20.02 -24.75 -14.79
CA ARG A 185 21.24 -24.04 -15.17
C ARG A 185 22.41 -24.43 -14.26
N GLY A 186 23.63 -24.06 -14.65
CA GLY A 186 24.87 -24.52 -14.02
C GLY A 186 25.52 -25.70 -14.75
N SER A 187 26.59 -26.26 -14.18
CA SER A 187 27.48 -27.23 -14.84
C SER A 187 27.86 -28.38 -13.92
N GLY A 188 27.99 -29.58 -14.49
CA GLY A 188 28.32 -30.78 -13.71
C GLY A 188 27.16 -31.23 -12.82
N LEU A 189 27.47 -31.52 -11.55
CA LEU A 189 26.51 -31.99 -10.53
C LEU A 189 25.87 -30.87 -9.71
N GLN A 190 26.48 -29.68 -9.69
CA GLN A 190 25.90 -28.48 -9.07
C GLN A 190 24.96 -27.81 -10.07
N ARG A 191 23.65 -27.84 -9.79
CA ARG A 191 22.61 -27.26 -10.66
C ARG A 191 21.73 -26.27 -9.89
N VAL A 192 21.14 -25.34 -10.62
CA VAL A 192 20.13 -24.42 -10.12
C VAL A 192 18.83 -24.68 -10.89
N LEU A 193 17.73 -24.92 -10.18
CA LEU A 193 16.39 -25.11 -10.73
C LEU A 193 15.64 -23.78 -10.73
N ASP A 194 15.47 -23.19 -11.91
CA ASP A 194 14.61 -22.04 -12.11
C ASP A 194 13.20 -22.50 -12.53
N LEU A 195 12.17 -21.84 -12.00
CA LEU A 195 10.77 -22.15 -12.24
C LEU A 195 10.04 -20.92 -12.79
N SER A 196 9.16 -21.15 -13.75
CA SER A 196 8.25 -20.12 -14.27
C SER A 196 6.82 -20.61 -14.07
N ILE A 197 6.08 -19.98 -13.17
CA ILE A 197 4.79 -20.47 -12.67
C ILE A 197 3.70 -19.44 -13.00
N PRO A 198 2.65 -19.80 -13.75
CA PRO A 198 1.51 -18.92 -14.01
C PRO A 198 0.79 -18.58 -12.71
N ARG A 199 0.46 -17.29 -12.52
CA ARG A 199 -0.47 -16.89 -11.46
C ARG A 199 -1.90 -17.30 -11.80
N GLY A 200 -2.75 -17.42 -10.80
CA GLY A 200 -4.19 -17.58 -11.01
C GLY A 200 -4.78 -16.40 -11.80
N ALA A 201 -5.73 -16.69 -12.68
CA ALA A 201 -6.49 -15.68 -13.42
C ALA A 201 -7.35 -14.85 -12.46
N GLY A 202 -7.20 -13.52 -12.51
CA GLY A 202 -7.98 -12.59 -11.68
C GLY A 202 -8.98 -11.78 -12.50
N VAL A 203 -9.80 -10.98 -11.81
CA VAL A 203 -10.54 -9.88 -12.44
C VAL A 203 -9.63 -8.65 -12.44
N THR A 204 -9.24 -8.16 -13.61
CA THR A 204 -8.37 -6.97 -13.77
C THR A 204 -9.15 -5.68 -13.95
N SER A 205 -10.42 -5.79 -14.35
CA SER A 205 -11.32 -4.66 -14.57
C SER A 205 -12.77 -5.09 -14.33
N ALA A 206 -13.58 -4.17 -13.79
CA ALA A 206 -15.01 -4.37 -13.64
C ALA A 206 -15.77 -3.18 -14.26
N GLY A 207 -16.77 -3.46 -15.08
CA GLY A 207 -17.64 -2.48 -15.70
C GLY A 207 -19.09 -2.70 -15.28
N ALA A 208 -19.78 -1.63 -14.88
CA ALA A 208 -21.20 -1.67 -14.58
C ALA A 208 -21.98 -0.87 -15.64
N THR A 209 -23.06 -1.45 -16.17
CA THR A 209 -24.02 -0.74 -17.02
C THR A 209 -25.36 -0.66 -16.33
N THR A 210 -26.02 0.49 -16.42
CA THR A 210 -27.39 0.64 -15.94
C THR A 210 -28.35 0.03 -16.95
N LEU A 211 -29.19 -0.90 -16.50
CA LEU A 211 -30.27 -1.47 -17.29
C LEU A 211 -31.60 -0.79 -16.95
N ASP A 212 -32.56 -0.86 -17.86
CA ASP A 212 -33.93 -0.42 -17.60
C ASP A 212 -34.63 -1.30 -16.55
N PRO A 213 -35.59 -0.75 -15.76
CA PRO A 213 -36.22 -1.44 -14.65
C PRO A 213 -36.86 -2.80 -14.99
N ASN A 214 -37.32 -2.99 -16.23
CA ASN A 214 -37.92 -4.25 -16.68
C ASN A 214 -36.93 -5.31 -17.17
N LYS A 215 -35.62 -5.04 -17.15
CA LYS A 215 -34.58 -6.00 -17.53
C LYS A 215 -34.05 -6.73 -16.29
N PRO A 216 -33.76 -8.04 -16.38
CA PRO A 216 -33.10 -8.76 -15.30
C PRO A 216 -31.65 -8.27 -15.14
N ALA A 217 -31.10 -8.38 -13.94
CA ALA A 217 -29.67 -8.14 -13.71
C ALA A 217 -28.83 -9.18 -14.45
N THR A 218 -27.67 -8.77 -14.94
CA THR A 218 -26.75 -9.63 -15.69
C THR A 218 -25.34 -9.57 -15.09
N ALA A 219 -24.60 -10.68 -15.23
CA ALA A 219 -23.18 -10.74 -14.92
C ALA A 219 -22.49 -11.64 -15.95
N SER A 220 -21.36 -11.19 -16.49
CA SER A 220 -20.53 -11.99 -17.40
C SER A 220 -19.04 -11.73 -17.17
N MET A 221 -18.24 -12.74 -17.47
CA MET A 221 -16.78 -12.70 -17.36
C MET A 221 -16.21 -12.93 -18.74
N LEU A 222 -15.59 -11.90 -19.32
CA LEU A 222 -14.90 -12.00 -20.61
C LEU A 222 -13.39 -12.01 -20.36
N GLN A 223 -12.63 -12.72 -21.18
CA GLN A 223 -11.18 -12.75 -21.04
C GLN A 223 -10.58 -11.36 -21.35
N ALA A 224 -9.85 -10.79 -20.40
CA ALA A 224 -9.20 -9.49 -20.49
C ALA A 224 -7.93 -9.58 -21.35
N GLY A 225 -8.12 -9.52 -22.67
CA GLY A 225 -7.04 -9.58 -23.66
C GLY A 225 -6.22 -10.88 -23.60
N SER A 226 -4.97 -10.79 -24.05
CA SER A 226 -4.12 -11.96 -24.33
C SER A 226 -3.36 -12.52 -23.11
N LYS A 227 -3.76 -12.21 -21.87
CA LYS A 227 -3.07 -12.65 -20.63
C LYS A 227 -3.81 -13.72 -19.83
N GLY A 228 -5.10 -13.95 -20.08
CA GLY A 228 -5.90 -14.97 -19.37
C GLY A 228 -6.57 -14.49 -18.09
N ASP A 229 -6.40 -13.23 -17.68
CA ASP A 229 -7.29 -12.58 -16.71
C ASP A 229 -8.69 -12.34 -17.30
N TYR A 230 -9.61 -11.84 -16.48
CA TYR A 230 -10.99 -11.52 -16.86
C TYR A 230 -11.35 -10.05 -16.62
N THR A 231 -12.31 -9.57 -17.41
CA THR A 231 -13.12 -8.37 -17.16
C THR A 231 -14.50 -8.83 -16.71
N LEU A 232 -14.94 -8.36 -15.55
CA LEU A 232 -16.30 -8.57 -15.05
C LEU A 232 -17.22 -7.47 -15.61
N LEU A 233 -18.25 -7.84 -16.34
CA LEU A 233 -19.32 -6.93 -16.77
C LEU A 233 -20.59 -7.25 -16.00
N VAL A 234 -21.19 -6.25 -15.35
CA VAL A 234 -22.47 -6.38 -14.65
C VAL A 234 -23.50 -5.38 -15.17
N GLY A 235 -24.68 -5.87 -15.51
CA GLY A 235 -25.84 -5.05 -15.82
C GLY A 235 -26.74 -4.93 -14.59
N VAL A 236 -26.90 -3.71 -14.08
CA VAL A 236 -27.67 -3.42 -12.86
C VAL A 236 -28.95 -2.65 -13.24
N PRO A 237 -30.15 -3.23 -13.05
CA PRO A 237 -31.41 -2.53 -13.31
C PRO A 237 -31.59 -1.35 -12.37
N ARG A 238 -31.92 -0.18 -12.92
CA ARG A 238 -32.35 0.97 -12.12
C ARG A 238 -33.77 0.75 -11.57
N GLY A 239 -34.10 1.36 -10.44
CA GLY A 239 -35.47 1.37 -9.94
C GLY A 239 -36.42 2.15 -10.86
N SER A 240 -37.65 1.65 -11.01
CA SER A 240 -38.75 2.32 -11.74
C SER A 240 -39.07 3.69 -11.14
N ARG A 241 -38.97 4.73 -11.95
CA ARG A 241 -39.30 6.12 -11.60
C ARG A 241 -40.78 6.42 -11.86
N ILE A 242 -41.27 7.51 -11.29
CA ILE A 242 -42.48 8.16 -11.79
C ILE A 242 -42.03 9.17 -12.86
N ILE A 243 -42.42 8.96 -14.12
CA ILE A 243 -42.03 9.82 -15.26
C ILE A 243 -43.11 10.84 -15.64
N GLY A 244 -44.33 10.66 -15.15
CA GLY A 244 -45.43 11.60 -15.34
C GLY A 244 -46.53 11.42 -14.31
N VAL A 245 -47.21 12.53 -14.00
CA VAL A 245 -48.46 12.54 -13.24
C VAL A 245 -49.50 13.24 -14.10
N ALA A 246 -50.59 12.55 -14.43
CA ALA A 246 -51.73 13.09 -15.14
C ALA A 246 -52.94 13.15 -14.21
N ALA A 247 -53.78 14.18 -14.38
CA ALA A 247 -55.04 14.31 -13.66
C ALA A 247 -56.19 14.43 -14.67
N ASN A 248 -57.11 13.46 -14.63
CA ASN A 248 -58.36 13.51 -15.39
C ASN A 248 -59.42 14.19 -14.51
N THR A 249 -60.17 15.12 -15.07
CA THR A 249 -61.36 15.65 -14.41
C THR A 249 -62.54 14.74 -14.71
N VAL A 250 -63.05 14.03 -13.70
CA VAL A 250 -64.21 13.13 -13.83
C VAL A 250 -65.47 13.74 -13.22
N ASN A 251 -66.63 13.14 -13.48
CA ASN A 251 -67.90 13.68 -12.98
C ASN A 251 -68.03 13.51 -11.46
N PRO A 252 -68.74 14.42 -10.76
CA PRO A 252 -68.98 14.32 -9.31
C PRO A 252 -69.58 12.98 -8.85
N SER A 253 -70.38 12.33 -9.69
CA SER A 253 -70.97 11.01 -9.42
C SER A 253 -69.98 9.83 -9.50
N GLN A 254 -68.76 10.05 -10.01
CA GLN A 254 -67.73 9.02 -10.14
C GLN A 254 -66.80 9.07 -8.92
N GLN A 255 -66.37 7.90 -8.43
CA GLN A 255 -65.43 7.83 -7.31
C GLN A 255 -64.04 8.33 -7.74
N ALA A 256 -63.35 9.02 -6.84
CA ALA A 256 -61.94 9.36 -7.06
C ALA A 256 -61.10 8.09 -7.13
N ALA A 257 -60.23 8.01 -8.14
CA ALA A 257 -59.39 6.84 -8.37
C ALA A 257 -57.95 7.24 -8.67
N ALA A 258 -57.03 6.32 -8.38
CA ALA A 258 -55.63 6.42 -8.77
C ALA A 258 -55.23 5.12 -9.48
N SER A 259 -54.63 5.24 -10.65
CA SER A 259 -54.10 4.11 -11.42
C SER A 259 -52.66 4.37 -11.84
N MET A 260 -51.93 3.29 -12.13
CA MET A 260 -50.55 3.39 -12.62
C MET A 260 -50.42 2.61 -13.91
N SER A 261 -49.83 3.24 -14.92
CA SER A 261 -49.37 2.57 -16.15
C SER A 261 -47.85 2.42 -16.11
N THR A 262 -47.33 1.40 -16.81
CA THR A 262 -45.91 1.11 -16.92
C THR A 262 -45.50 1.16 -18.39
N ASP A 263 -44.39 1.82 -18.70
CA ASP A 263 -43.89 1.98 -20.06
C ASP A 263 -43.02 0.81 -20.56
N GLY A 264 -42.47 0.95 -21.77
CA GLY A 264 -41.59 -0.05 -22.38
C GLY A 264 -40.21 -0.23 -21.71
N ALA A 265 -39.81 0.67 -20.81
CA ALA A 265 -38.60 0.54 -19.98
C ALA A 265 -38.92 -0.04 -18.58
N GLY A 266 -40.17 0.05 -18.12
CA GLY A 266 -40.56 -0.31 -16.76
C GLY A 266 -40.65 0.90 -15.82
N ASP A 267 -40.57 2.13 -16.33
CA ASP A 267 -40.92 3.33 -15.57
C ASP A 267 -42.45 3.50 -15.53
N ARG A 268 -42.95 4.25 -14.55
CA ARG A 268 -44.38 4.34 -14.25
C ARG A 268 -44.94 5.74 -14.42
N SER A 269 -46.20 5.83 -14.81
CA SER A 269 -46.98 7.07 -14.84
C SER A 269 -48.18 6.93 -13.91
N LEU A 270 -48.38 7.92 -13.03
CA LEU A 270 -49.54 7.99 -12.13
C LEU A 270 -50.66 8.77 -12.82
N ILE A 271 -51.86 8.20 -12.83
CA ILE A 271 -53.08 8.84 -13.34
C ILE A 271 -54.06 8.98 -12.19
N LEU A 272 -54.50 10.20 -11.93
CA LEU A 272 -55.46 10.54 -10.89
C LEU A 272 -56.78 10.96 -11.53
N ASP A 273 -57.85 10.22 -11.27
CA ASP A 273 -59.19 10.59 -11.65
C ASP A 273 -59.79 11.42 -10.50
N ILE A 274 -59.86 12.74 -10.71
CA ILE A 274 -60.30 13.73 -9.70
C ILE A 274 -61.73 14.17 -10.05
N PRO A 275 -62.73 13.83 -9.23
CA PRO A 275 -64.09 14.33 -9.41
C PRO A 275 -64.12 15.86 -9.28
N ARG A 276 -64.67 16.56 -10.27
CA ARG A 276 -64.94 17.99 -10.13
C ARG A 276 -66.02 18.22 -9.06
N GLY A 277 -66.06 19.43 -8.51
CA GLY A 277 -67.15 19.84 -7.63
C GLY A 277 -68.52 19.74 -8.31
N GLU A 278 -69.51 19.32 -7.52
CA GLU A 278 -70.93 19.43 -7.87
C GLU A 278 -71.29 20.90 -8.11
N ARG A 279 -72.10 21.17 -9.13
CA ARG A 279 -72.65 22.51 -9.40
C ARG A 279 -74.15 22.45 -9.57
N ILE A 280 -74.78 23.63 -9.55
CA ILE A 280 -76.16 23.77 -10.00
C ILE A 280 -76.17 23.76 -11.53
N ALA A 281 -76.68 22.69 -12.14
CA ALA A 281 -76.79 22.56 -13.60
C ALA A 281 -77.90 23.46 -14.18
N GLY A 282 -78.93 23.74 -13.39
CA GLY A 282 -80.02 24.62 -13.79
C GLY A 282 -80.91 25.02 -12.61
N VAL A 283 -81.56 26.18 -12.77
CA VAL A 283 -82.64 26.62 -11.90
C VAL A 283 -83.88 26.83 -12.76
N THR A 284 -84.99 26.24 -12.38
CA THR A 284 -86.29 26.43 -13.04
C THR A 284 -87.31 26.91 -12.02
N ALA A 285 -88.19 27.81 -12.44
CA ALA A 285 -89.30 28.29 -11.61
C ALA A 285 -90.60 28.14 -12.40
N ARG A 286 -91.64 27.60 -11.75
CA ARG A 286 -93.00 27.56 -12.29
C ARG A 286 -93.97 28.21 -11.32
N THR A 287 -94.97 28.91 -11.86
CA THR A 287 -96.06 29.46 -11.05
C THR A 287 -96.95 28.32 -10.54
N LEU A 288 -97.30 28.36 -9.26
CA LEU A 288 -98.32 27.51 -8.64
C LEU A 288 -99.63 28.29 -8.49
N ASP A 289 -100.73 27.56 -8.37
CA ASP A 289 -102.05 28.16 -8.13
C ASP A 289 -102.13 28.81 -6.74
N ALA A 290 -103.06 29.75 -6.60
CA ALA A 290 -103.24 30.48 -5.34
C ALA A 290 -103.69 29.55 -4.21
N GLY A 291 -102.99 29.59 -3.08
CA GLY A 291 -103.25 28.72 -1.92
C GLY A 291 -102.41 27.44 -1.85
N MET A 292 -101.55 27.16 -2.83
CA MET A 292 -100.51 26.12 -2.70
C MET A 292 -99.30 26.66 -1.92
N ASP A 293 -98.62 25.77 -1.18
CA ASP A 293 -97.34 26.10 -0.54
C ASP A 293 -96.21 26.26 -1.57
N ALA A 294 -95.24 27.13 -1.27
CA ALA A 294 -94.02 27.24 -2.05
C ALA A 294 -93.19 25.95 -1.92
N THR A 295 -92.73 25.41 -3.04
CA THR A 295 -91.98 24.14 -3.08
C THR A 295 -90.60 24.32 -3.70
N VAL A 296 -89.63 23.55 -3.21
CA VAL A 296 -88.32 23.37 -3.83
C VAL A 296 -88.07 21.88 -3.99
N THR A 297 -87.69 21.45 -5.18
CA THR A 297 -87.21 20.09 -5.44
C THR A 297 -85.80 20.16 -6.01
N ALA A 298 -84.87 19.45 -5.37
CA ALA A 298 -83.53 19.26 -5.86
C ALA A 298 -83.41 17.86 -6.47
N THR A 299 -83.08 17.77 -7.76
CA THR A 299 -82.81 16.50 -8.45
C THR A 299 -81.37 16.47 -8.95
N ARG A 300 -80.70 15.33 -8.82
CA ARG A 300 -79.34 15.11 -9.30
C ARG A 300 -79.37 14.44 -10.66
N ASP A 301 -78.52 14.87 -11.58
CA ASP A 301 -78.34 14.22 -12.88
C ASP A 301 -77.32 13.05 -12.80
N ALA A 302 -77.09 12.38 -13.93
CA ALA A 302 -76.14 11.26 -14.01
C ALA A 302 -74.67 11.67 -13.82
N ALA A 303 -74.33 12.95 -13.99
CA ALA A 303 -73.01 13.49 -13.67
C ALA A 303 -72.89 13.86 -12.17
N GLY A 304 -74.00 13.94 -11.45
CA GLY A 304 -74.05 14.36 -10.04
C GLY A 304 -74.31 15.84 -9.83
N ASP A 305 -74.47 16.63 -10.90
CA ASP A 305 -74.86 18.04 -10.79
C ASP A 305 -76.33 18.15 -10.37
N THR A 306 -76.68 19.21 -9.64
CA THR A 306 -78.03 19.40 -9.07
C THR A 306 -78.85 20.39 -9.88
N THR A 307 -80.12 20.09 -10.14
CA THR A 307 -81.10 21.05 -10.67
C THR A 307 -82.09 21.43 -9.57
N LEU A 308 -82.34 22.73 -9.40
CA LEU A 308 -83.32 23.25 -8.44
C LEU A 308 -84.59 23.67 -9.18
N ALA A 309 -85.73 23.09 -8.80
CA ALA A 309 -87.04 23.45 -9.31
C ALA A 309 -87.87 24.14 -8.22
N PHE A 310 -88.20 25.40 -8.43
CA PHE A 310 -89.02 26.23 -7.53
C PHE A 310 -90.48 26.28 -8.01
N GLY A 311 -91.41 26.07 -7.09
CA GLY A 311 -92.84 26.36 -7.28
C GLY A 311 -93.22 27.61 -6.51
N LEU A 312 -93.65 28.67 -7.21
CA LEU A 312 -93.95 29.99 -6.63
C LEU A 312 -95.46 30.30 -6.69
N PRO A 313 -96.18 30.44 -5.56
CA PRO A 313 -97.60 30.77 -5.53
C PRO A 313 -97.91 32.22 -5.94
N ARG A 314 -99.11 32.49 -6.46
CA ARG A 314 -99.59 33.88 -6.71
C ARG A 314 -100.14 34.53 -5.44
N GLY A 315 -99.72 35.78 -5.17
CA GLY A 315 -100.30 36.64 -4.13
C GLY A 315 -101.40 37.59 -4.64
N ALA A 316 -102.24 38.08 -3.73
CA ALA A 316 -103.30 39.06 -4.03
C ALA A 316 -102.77 40.52 -3.97
N LYS A 317 -103.44 41.43 -4.68
CA LYS A 317 -103.08 42.86 -4.82
C LYS A 317 -103.80 43.72 -3.77
N GLY A 318 -103.12 44.70 -3.17
CA GLY A 318 -103.67 45.56 -2.09
C GLY A 318 -104.14 46.96 -2.51
N ASP A 319 -104.93 47.60 -1.64
CA ASP A 319 -105.65 48.86 -1.86
C ASP A 319 -104.94 50.15 -1.33
N PRO A 320 -105.24 51.34 -1.88
CA PRO A 320 -104.81 52.65 -1.39
C PRO A 320 -105.82 53.33 -0.42
N GLY A 321 -105.32 54.16 0.52
CA GLY A 321 -106.10 54.70 1.67
C GLY A 321 -106.72 56.11 1.54
N ASP A 322 -107.37 56.53 2.64
CA ASP A 322 -108.40 57.58 2.79
C ASP A 322 -107.86 59.04 3.01
N PRO A 323 -108.54 60.14 2.58
CA PRO A 323 -107.90 61.46 2.39
C PRO A 323 -108.01 62.53 3.52
N GLY A 324 -108.57 62.23 4.69
CA GLY A 324 -108.44 63.10 5.90
C GLY A 324 -109.34 64.34 6.02
N THR A 325 -109.29 65.02 7.19
CA THR A 325 -110.26 66.07 7.61
C THR A 325 -109.65 67.47 7.83
N PRO A 326 -110.45 68.56 7.83
CA PRO A 326 -109.94 69.94 7.96
C PRO A 326 -109.39 70.31 9.35
N ALA A 327 -108.39 71.21 9.38
CA ALA A 327 -107.74 71.68 10.60
C ALA A 327 -108.55 72.72 11.40
N THR A 328 -108.29 72.78 12.71
CA THR A 328 -108.73 73.87 13.61
C THR A 328 -107.54 74.37 14.42
N ALA A 329 -107.72 75.45 15.21
CA ALA A 329 -106.66 76.04 16.04
C ALA A 329 -106.04 75.08 17.09
N THR A 330 -106.67 73.94 17.37
CA THR A 330 -106.20 72.93 18.34
C THR A 330 -106.13 71.51 17.77
N THR A 331 -106.50 71.30 16.51
CA THR A 331 -106.56 69.98 15.88
C THR A 331 -105.92 70.01 14.51
N LEU A 332 -104.89 69.19 14.30
CA LEU A 332 -104.20 69.07 13.01
C LEU A 332 -105.15 68.46 11.95
N GLY A 333 -105.06 68.98 10.73
CA GLY A 333 -105.85 68.57 9.57
C GLY A 333 -105.42 69.36 8.33
N VAL A 334 -106.21 69.31 7.24
CA VAL A 334 -105.94 70.10 6.03
C VAL A 334 -106.47 71.54 6.16
N VAL A 335 -105.70 72.53 5.69
CA VAL A 335 -105.99 73.97 5.85
C VAL A 335 -106.34 74.61 4.50
N LYS A 336 -107.34 75.51 4.47
CA LYS A 336 -107.65 76.34 3.30
C LYS A 336 -107.17 77.78 3.54
N PRO A 337 -106.36 78.39 2.65
CA PRO A 337 -105.89 79.76 2.84
C PRO A 337 -106.98 80.82 2.59
N GLY A 338 -106.83 81.97 3.26
CA GLY A 338 -107.69 83.14 3.13
C GLY A 338 -106.98 84.34 2.48
N ASP A 339 -107.58 85.52 2.59
CA ASP A 339 -107.18 86.73 1.87
C ASP A 339 -105.73 87.16 2.13
N ASN A 340 -105.11 87.80 1.12
CA ASN A 340 -103.70 88.21 1.05
C ASN A 340 -102.66 87.08 1.07
N LEU A 341 -103.10 85.82 1.01
CA LEU A 341 -102.25 84.65 0.80
C LEU A 341 -102.68 83.93 -0.48
N THR A 342 -101.71 83.50 -1.30
CA THR A 342 -101.98 82.79 -2.56
C THR A 342 -101.27 81.44 -2.61
N VAL A 343 -101.99 80.40 -3.03
CA VAL A 343 -101.41 79.06 -3.27
C VAL A 343 -101.10 78.88 -4.74
N ARG A 344 -99.86 78.47 -5.03
CA ARG A 344 -99.39 78.10 -6.37
C ARG A 344 -99.89 76.71 -6.76
N ALA A 345 -99.85 76.40 -8.06
CA ALA A 345 -100.27 75.11 -8.60
C ALA A 345 -99.45 73.90 -8.11
N ASP A 346 -98.29 74.13 -7.49
CA ASP A 346 -97.46 73.11 -6.83
C ASP A 346 -97.78 72.90 -5.33
N GLY A 347 -98.73 73.65 -4.77
CA GLY A 347 -99.12 73.61 -3.36
C GLY A 347 -98.41 74.63 -2.45
N THR A 348 -97.50 75.46 -2.96
CA THR A 348 -96.76 76.45 -2.17
C THR A 348 -97.64 77.67 -1.81
N LEU A 349 -97.62 78.11 -0.55
CA LEU A 349 -98.35 79.28 -0.04
C LEU A 349 -97.43 80.52 0.08
N ASP A 350 -97.72 81.58 -0.67
CA ASP A 350 -97.01 82.88 -0.63
C ASP A 350 -97.76 83.93 0.21
N ALA A 351 -96.98 84.86 0.80
CA ALA A 351 -97.47 86.10 1.41
C ALA A 351 -96.78 87.32 0.77
N SER A 352 -97.57 88.33 0.40
CA SER A 352 -97.05 89.58 -0.20
C SER A 352 -96.69 90.60 0.88
N ALA A 353 -95.44 91.08 0.91
CA ALA A 353 -94.91 91.91 2.00
C ALA A 353 -94.74 93.40 1.63
N GLY A 354 -95.29 94.29 2.47
CA GLY A 354 -94.97 95.72 2.51
C GLY A 354 -93.94 96.03 3.61
N GLN A 355 -92.97 96.89 3.32
CA GLN A 355 -91.70 97.04 4.06
C GLN A 355 -91.77 97.87 5.36
N TYR A 356 -90.78 97.65 6.25
CA TYR A 356 -90.29 98.63 7.23
C TYR A 356 -88.78 98.41 7.48
N GLU A 357 -87.98 99.49 7.54
CA GLU A 357 -86.51 99.46 7.69
C GLU A 357 -86.03 99.98 9.07
N LEU A 358 -84.77 99.67 9.45
CA LEU A 358 -84.19 99.99 10.76
C LEU A 358 -83.12 101.12 10.71
N PRO A 359 -82.90 101.90 11.80
CA PRO A 359 -82.13 103.14 11.76
C PRO A 359 -80.59 103.00 11.88
N VAL A 360 -79.89 104.07 11.48
CA VAL A 360 -78.42 104.23 11.47
C VAL A 360 -77.83 104.46 12.88
N ALA A 361 -76.65 103.90 13.15
CA ALA A 361 -75.91 104.07 14.39
C ALA A 361 -75.30 105.48 14.55
N SER A 362 -75.16 105.95 15.80
CA SER A 362 -74.46 107.18 16.15
C SER A 362 -73.50 106.97 17.33
N ASP A 363 -72.63 107.95 17.60
CA ASP A 363 -71.59 107.86 18.64
C ASP A 363 -72.11 107.64 20.06
N THR A 364 -73.41 107.83 20.29
CA THR A 364 -74.10 107.59 21.58
C THR A 364 -75.15 106.47 21.52
N THR A 365 -75.40 105.85 20.36
CA THR A 365 -76.39 104.78 20.18
C THR A 365 -75.93 103.74 19.15
N LEU A 366 -75.64 102.52 19.62
CA LEU A 366 -75.25 101.39 18.78
C LEU A 366 -76.42 100.88 17.92
N GLY A 367 -76.54 101.41 16.70
CA GLY A 367 -77.35 100.80 15.63
C GLY A 367 -76.78 99.41 15.29
N GLY A 368 -77.65 98.41 15.23
CA GLY A 368 -77.33 97.02 15.57
C GLY A 368 -76.52 96.18 14.59
N VAL A 369 -75.32 96.58 14.19
CA VAL A 369 -74.29 95.67 13.62
C VAL A 369 -72.88 96.08 14.04
N LYS A 370 -72.12 95.19 14.69
CA LYS A 370 -70.68 95.02 14.40
C LYS A 370 -70.10 93.68 14.83
N VAL A 371 -69.05 93.29 14.10
CA VAL A 371 -68.38 91.98 14.09
C VAL A 371 -66.88 92.19 14.33
N SER A 372 -66.22 91.24 14.99
CA SER A 372 -64.76 91.04 14.94
C SER A 372 -64.45 89.57 15.33
N ASN A 373 -63.42 88.89 14.82
CA ASN A 373 -62.42 89.25 13.82
C ASN A 373 -62.01 87.98 13.05
N SER A 374 -61.71 88.09 11.75
CA SER A 374 -60.93 87.07 11.05
C SER A 374 -59.45 87.29 11.35
N ASP A 375 -58.70 86.23 11.68
CA ASP A 375 -57.41 85.93 11.03
C ASP A 375 -56.76 84.62 11.54
N TYR A 376 -56.23 83.84 10.62
CA TYR A 376 -55.39 82.67 10.90
C TYR A 376 -53.94 83.13 11.14
N THR A 377 -53.46 83.13 12.39
CA THR A 377 -52.06 82.80 12.75
C THR A 377 -51.88 82.86 14.27
N ASN A 378 -52.08 81.74 14.97
CA ASN A 378 -51.27 81.40 16.16
C ASN A 378 -51.55 79.96 16.64
N SER A 379 -50.47 79.17 16.71
CA SER A 379 -50.15 78.20 17.76
C SER A 379 -51.32 77.50 18.48
N ARG A 380 -51.84 76.40 17.90
CA ARG A 380 -52.50 75.35 18.69
C ARG A 380 -51.47 74.46 19.39
N SER A 381 -50.74 75.05 20.34
CA SER A 381 -50.06 74.28 21.38
C SER A 381 -51.12 73.73 22.33
N PHE A 382 -51.15 72.42 22.56
CA PHE A 382 -52.00 71.84 23.59
C PHE A 382 -51.52 72.30 24.97
N PRO A 383 -52.39 72.82 25.85
CA PRO A 383 -51.98 73.37 27.13
C PRO A 383 -51.62 72.25 28.12
N VAL A 384 -50.33 72.13 28.44
CA VAL A 384 -49.87 71.53 29.69
C VAL A 384 -49.42 72.67 30.62
N VAL A 385 -50.31 73.00 31.56
CA VAL A 385 -50.09 73.76 32.80
C VAL A 385 -49.07 74.91 32.74
N THR A 386 -49.56 76.14 32.60
CA THR A 386 -48.80 77.34 32.97
C THR A 386 -48.76 77.46 34.50
N ARG A 387 -47.58 77.66 35.09
CA ARG A 387 -47.41 78.03 36.50
C ARG A 387 -46.67 79.37 36.56
N ASN A 388 -47.23 80.35 37.26
CA ASN A 388 -46.62 81.66 37.51
C ASN A 388 -46.29 82.54 36.29
N GLY A 389 -47.05 82.41 35.19
CA GLY A 389 -47.17 83.50 34.19
C GLY A 389 -46.08 83.63 33.13
N GLU A 390 -45.17 82.65 33.00
CA GLU A 390 -44.18 82.62 31.92
C GLU A 390 -44.46 81.46 30.95
N HIS A 391 -44.48 81.74 29.65
CA HIS A 391 -44.74 80.76 28.59
C HIS A 391 -43.44 80.34 27.92
N LEU A 392 -42.97 79.11 28.18
CA LEU A 392 -41.80 78.54 27.49
C LEU A 392 -42.22 77.36 26.60
N ALA A 393 -41.78 77.41 25.34
CA ALA A 393 -42.09 76.41 24.32
C ALA A 393 -41.20 75.16 24.43
N LEU A 394 -41.57 74.10 23.70
CA LEU A 394 -40.81 72.85 23.60
C LEU A 394 -39.35 73.10 23.19
N SER A 395 -38.41 72.55 23.96
CA SER A 395 -36.98 72.54 23.63
C SER A 395 -36.34 71.19 23.96
N PHE A 396 -35.93 70.46 22.92
CA PHE A 396 -34.96 69.36 23.03
C PHE A 396 -33.57 69.94 23.30
N LYS A 397 -32.68 69.18 23.96
CA LYS A 397 -31.43 69.74 24.49
C LYS A 397 -30.18 68.92 24.10
N LEU A 398 -29.35 69.55 23.25
CA LEU A 398 -28.11 69.15 22.52
C LEU A 398 -26.78 69.36 23.32
N GLY A 399 -25.62 69.13 22.66
CA GLY A 399 -24.22 69.54 22.97
C GLY A 399 -23.13 68.42 22.89
N ASP A 400 -22.12 68.45 22.02
CA ASP A 400 -22.25 67.71 20.76
C ASP A 400 -21.17 66.62 20.49
N ASN A 401 -21.60 65.48 19.91
CA ASN A 401 -21.01 64.71 18.77
C ASN A 401 -20.72 63.17 18.93
N ALA A 402 -21.47 62.33 18.17
CA ALA A 402 -21.22 60.91 17.70
C ALA A 402 -21.95 59.68 18.35
N MET A 403 -22.11 58.58 17.55
CA MET A 403 -22.93 57.33 17.78
C MET A 403 -22.07 56.01 17.66
N PRO A 404 -22.54 54.71 17.72
CA PRO A 404 -23.85 54.04 18.04
C PRO A 404 -23.81 52.71 18.90
N ASP A 405 -24.95 52.20 19.43
CA ASP A 405 -25.22 51.00 20.33
C ASP A 405 -25.25 51.13 21.90
N GLY A 406 -26.47 51.18 22.50
CA GLY A 406 -26.77 51.02 23.94
C GLY A 406 -28.07 51.75 24.39
N ILE A 407 -28.47 51.72 25.68
CA ILE A 407 -29.46 52.66 26.27
C ILE A 407 -28.78 53.58 27.29
N GLU A 408 -28.71 54.88 26.99
CA GLU A 408 -28.39 55.97 27.93
C GLU A 408 -29.33 57.14 27.67
N PHE A 409 -29.57 57.90 28.72
CA PHE A 409 -30.44 59.08 28.71
C PHE A 409 -29.57 60.33 28.48
N HIS A 410 -29.82 61.05 27.39
CA HIS A 410 -29.22 62.36 27.15
C HIS A 410 -30.28 63.45 27.29
N GLY A 411 -30.12 64.31 28.29
CA GLY A 411 -30.88 65.56 28.41
C GLY A 411 -29.91 66.73 28.60
N THR A 412 -29.51 67.40 27.52
CA THR A 412 -28.30 68.27 27.49
C THR A 412 -27.10 67.53 28.11
N GLU A 413 -26.28 66.79 27.37
CA GLU A 413 -25.78 67.16 26.05
C GLU A 413 -25.57 65.93 25.10
N ASN A 414 -25.61 66.18 23.79
CA ASN A 414 -25.68 65.27 22.63
C ASN A 414 -24.51 64.27 22.48
N THR A 415 -24.83 62.98 22.52
CA THR A 415 -24.12 61.86 21.87
C THR A 415 -25.11 60.69 21.77
N THR A 416 -24.70 59.54 21.25
CA THR A 416 -25.48 58.30 21.38
C THR A 416 -24.50 57.17 21.67
N ILE A 417 -24.68 56.40 22.76
CA ILE A 417 -23.84 55.22 22.99
C ILE A 417 -23.95 54.26 21.81
N GLY A 418 -22.95 53.43 21.51
CA GLY A 418 -21.50 53.64 21.59
C GLY A 418 -20.61 52.41 21.24
N LEU A 419 -21.11 51.16 21.24
CA LEU A 419 -20.27 49.96 21.52
C LEU A 419 -20.04 48.96 20.36
N LYS A 420 -18.80 48.91 19.81
CA LYS A 420 -18.34 47.88 18.84
C LYS A 420 -17.56 46.71 19.46
N LYS A 421 -17.53 45.56 18.77
CA LYS A 421 -16.78 44.33 19.14
C LYS A 421 -15.30 44.41 18.74
N ALA A 422 -14.40 44.01 19.64
CA ALA A 422 -12.94 44.00 19.40
C ALA A 422 -12.46 42.93 18.39
N THR A 423 -11.35 43.21 17.72
CA THR A 423 -10.59 42.28 16.84
C THR A 423 -9.07 42.43 17.08
N SER A 424 -8.25 41.60 16.42
CA SER A 424 -6.77 41.66 16.55
C SER A 424 -6.12 42.95 16.01
N THR A 425 -6.88 43.83 15.35
CA THR A 425 -6.39 45.10 14.80
C THR A 425 -7.28 46.31 15.15
N ALA A 426 -8.33 46.14 15.99
CA ALA A 426 -9.19 47.23 16.44
C ALA A 426 -9.80 46.96 17.84
N LEU A 427 -9.82 47.99 18.69
CA LEU A 427 -10.34 47.93 20.06
C LEU A 427 -11.88 47.98 20.13
N GLY A 428 -12.46 47.39 21.18
CA GLY A 428 -13.91 47.32 21.42
C GLY A 428 -14.25 46.55 22.70
N VAL A 429 -15.55 46.34 22.97
CA VAL A 429 -16.02 45.56 24.13
C VAL A 429 -15.80 44.04 23.95
N VAL A 430 -15.51 43.35 25.04
CA VAL A 430 -15.12 41.91 25.08
C VAL A 430 -16.04 41.15 26.03
N LYS A 431 -16.40 39.90 25.68
CA LYS A 431 -17.22 39.00 26.49
C LYS A 431 -16.38 37.79 26.95
N PRO A 432 -16.21 37.55 28.27
CA PRO A 432 -15.47 36.39 28.79
C PRO A 432 -16.18 35.06 28.47
N ASP A 433 -15.43 33.97 28.39
CA ASP A 433 -15.92 32.66 27.91
C ASP A 433 -16.30 31.68 29.04
N GLY A 434 -15.91 31.97 30.29
CA GLY A 434 -16.19 31.15 31.46
C GLY A 434 -15.31 29.90 31.60
N THR A 435 -14.31 29.69 30.74
CA THR A 435 -13.43 28.50 30.79
C THR A 435 -11.94 28.80 30.59
N THR A 436 -11.56 29.66 29.65
CA THR A 436 -10.18 30.17 29.52
C THR A 436 -10.03 31.61 30.02
N ILE A 437 -11.14 32.35 30.08
CA ILE A 437 -11.27 33.69 30.65
C ILE A 437 -12.56 33.75 31.50
N THR A 438 -12.42 33.85 32.82
CA THR A 438 -13.55 33.93 33.79
C THR A 438 -13.77 35.36 34.29
N ALA A 439 -14.99 35.64 34.80
CA ALA A 439 -15.34 36.92 35.42
C ALA A 439 -16.03 36.73 36.78
N ASP A 440 -15.62 37.51 37.77
CA ASP A 440 -16.13 37.49 39.15
C ASP A 440 -17.35 38.40 39.34
N THR A 441 -18.06 38.22 40.45
CA THR A 441 -19.30 38.96 40.78
C THR A 441 -19.11 40.44 41.08
N ASP A 442 -17.88 40.93 41.19
CA ASP A 442 -17.53 42.36 41.27
C ASP A 442 -17.14 42.97 39.90
N GLY A 443 -17.07 42.16 38.84
CA GLY A 443 -16.69 42.57 37.49
C GLY A 443 -15.22 42.31 37.10
N THR A 444 -14.41 41.70 37.97
CA THR A 444 -12.99 41.38 37.70
C THR A 444 -12.84 40.22 36.71
N ILE A 445 -11.78 40.18 35.88
CA ILE A 445 -11.56 39.16 34.82
C ILE A 445 -10.15 38.54 34.90
N SER A 446 -10.00 37.22 34.68
CA SER A 446 -8.71 36.47 34.73
C SER A 446 -8.57 35.39 33.63
N ALA A 447 -7.34 34.94 33.30
CA ALA A 447 -7.06 33.98 32.21
C ALA A 447 -5.81 33.07 32.43
N PHE A 448 -5.77 31.87 31.83
CA PHE A 448 -4.65 30.90 31.95
C PHE A 448 -4.32 30.18 30.62
N THR A 449 -3.04 30.05 30.24
CA THR A 449 -2.59 29.25 29.08
C THR A 449 -1.12 28.80 29.26
N ALA A 450 -0.81 27.56 28.89
CA ALA A 450 0.55 27.01 28.83
C ALA A 450 0.98 26.75 27.38
N THR A 451 2.24 27.00 27.04
CA THR A 451 2.72 26.96 25.64
C THR A 451 4.08 26.27 25.54
N ALA A 452 4.18 25.27 24.65
CA ALA A 452 5.44 24.64 24.27
C ALA A 452 6.13 25.40 23.13
N SER A 453 7.45 25.29 23.00
CA SER A 453 8.21 25.85 21.87
C SER A 453 9.33 24.92 21.44
N THR A 454 9.55 24.83 20.12
CA THR A 454 10.51 23.93 19.46
C THR A 454 11.61 24.77 18.79
N LEU A 455 12.88 24.39 18.94
CA LEU A 455 14.00 25.02 18.22
C LEU A 455 15.06 24.00 17.79
N MET A 456 15.79 24.29 16.70
CA MET A 456 16.63 23.34 15.95
C MET A 456 18.08 23.85 15.77
N GLY A 457 19.05 22.93 15.74
CA GLY A 457 20.45 23.15 15.33
C GLY A 457 21.44 23.25 16.52
N GLU A 458 22.66 22.67 16.49
CA GLU A 458 23.39 21.94 15.45
C GLU A 458 23.84 20.52 15.90
N GLY A 459 24.36 19.70 14.97
CA GLY A 459 25.29 18.62 15.34
C GLY A 459 24.76 17.18 15.34
N GLY A 460 24.11 16.72 14.27
CA GLY A 460 24.21 15.31 13.85
C GLY A 460 23.61 14.22 14.75
N ALA A 461 22.53 14.48 15.49
CA ALA A 461 21.69 13.44 16.09
C ALA A 461 20.22 13.88 16.11
N THR A 462 19.30 12.99 15.75
CA THR A 462 17.85 13.25 15.81
C THR A 462 17.39 13.36 17.26
N MET A 463 16.84 14.53 17.62
CA MET A 463 16.47 14.86 19.00
C MET A 463 15.19 14.13 19.42
N GLY A 464 15.22 13.52 20.62
CA GLY A 464 14.03 13.09 21.34
C GLY A 464 13.82 13.96 22.58
N ASP A 465 12.61 14.52 22.70
CA ASP A 465 12.01 15.20 23.85
C ASP A 465 12.97 15.96 24.80
N ALA A 466 13.04 17.28 24.62
CA ALA A 466 13.70 18.18 25.55
C ALA A 466 12.72 18.67 26.63
N LEU A 467 13.09 18.57 27.91
CA LEU A 467 12.31 19.08 29.04
C LEU A 467 13.04 20.25 29.70
N GLU A 468 12.37 21.40 29.85
CA GLU A 468 12.88 22.50 30.67
C GLU A 468 12.74 22.14 32.15
N VAL A 469 13.87 21.94 32.83
CA VAL A 469 13.91 21.50 34.24
C VAL A 469 14.16 22.66 35.22
N ALA A 470 14.64 23.80 34.70
CA ALA A 470 14.74 25.09 35.38
C ALA A 470 14.84 26.21 34.32
N PRO A 471 14.52 27.48 34.63
CA PRO A 471 14.44 28.56 33.63
C PRO A 471 15.73 28.77 32.80
N GLY A 472 15.76 28.25 31.58
CA GLY A 472 16.93 28.24 30.69
C GLY A 472 17.94 27.11 30.94
N ILE A 473 17.51 25.97 31.51
CA ILE A 473 18.28 24.73 31.57
C ILE A 473 17.44 23.60 30.97
N TRP A 474 17.96 22.98 29.92
CA TRP A 474 17.26 21.98 29.12
C TRP A 474 17.90 20.60 29.28
N LEU A 475 17.08 19.59 29.59
CA LEU A 475 17.48 18.19 29.61
C LEU A 475 17.05 17.53 28.30
N CYS A 476 18.00 17.04 27.51
CA CYS A 476 17.74 16.31 26.26
C CYS A 476 18.09 14.82 26.41
N ILE A 477 17.22 13.95 25.93
CA ILE A 477 17.45 12.49 25.88
C ILE A 477 17.96 12.11 24.49
N ILE A 478 19.17 11.55 24.43
CA ILE A 478 19.81 11.10 23.20
C ILE A 478 19.85 9.58 23.20
N ARG A 479 19.19 8.94 22.21
CA ARG A 479 19.40 7.52 21.92
C ARG A 479 20.71 7.34 21.17
N GLN A 480 21.57 6.46 21.66
CA GLN A 480 22.82 6.10 21.00
C GLN A 480 23.00 4.59 20.93
N TRP A 481 23.58 4.13 19.82
CA TRP A 481 23.88 2.72 19.57
C TRP A 481 25.32 2.47 20.02
N VAL A 482 25.50 1.66 21.06
CA VAL A 482 26.83 1.33 21.60
C VAL A 482 27.14 -0.13 21.29
N ILE A 483 28.32 -0.38 20.70
CA ILE A 483 28.80 -1.71 20.33
C ILE A 483 29.68 -2.26 21.46
N THR A 484 29.40 -3.49 21.89
CA THR A 484 30.27 -4.23 22.81
C THR A 484 31.45 -4.87 22.08
N THR A 485 32.55 -5.09 22.79
CA THR A 485 33.71 -5.88 22.33
C THR A 485 33.40 -7.36 22.03
N GLN A 486 32.15 -7.81 22.23
CA GLN A 486 31.64 -9.13 21.86
C GLN A 486 30.44 -9.08 20.88
N GLY A 487 30.20 -7.94 20.21
CA GLY A 487 29.33 -7.87 19.03
C GLY A 487 27.82 -7.80 19.28
N GLY A 488 27.38 -7.66 20.53
CA GLY A 488 25.98 -7.38 20.87
C GLY A 488 25.67 -5.87 20.83
N TYR A 489 24.53 -5.51 20.24
CA TYR A 489 23.94 -4.16 20.29
C TYR A 489 22.92 -4.06 21.42
N TYR A 490 22.87 -2.92 22.10
CA TYR A 490 21.76 -2.55 22.98
C TYR A 490 21.49 -1.04 22.92
N ASP A 491 20.22 -0.66 23.07
CA ASP A 491 19.73 0.72 22.97
C ASP A 491 20.13 1.48 24.25
N ALA A 492 21.15 2.33 24.16
CA ALA A 492 21.68 3.05 25.31
C ALA A 492 21.19 4.51 25.30
N PHE A 493 20.51 4.90 26.36
CA PHE A 493 20.08 6.28 26.56
C PHE A 493 21.21 7.08 27.22
N SER A 494 21.51 8.25 26.68
CA SER A 494 22.41 9.24 27.28
C SER A 494 21.66 10.54 27.50
N PHE A 495 21.93 11.21 28.60
CA PHE A 495 21.33 12.50 28.93
C PHE A 495 22.37 13.62 28.80
N SER A 496 21.99 14.68 28.09
CA SER A 496 22.80 15.89 27.94
C SER A 496 22.05 17.08 28.51
N VAL A 497 22.76 17.92 29.26
CA VAL A 497 22.21 19.16 29.82
C VAL A 497 22.76 20.34 29.03
N TYR A 498 21.88 21.23 28.62
CA TYR A 498 22.20 22.44 27.86
C TYR A 498 21.78 23.69 28.64
N ASP A 499 22.58 24.74 28.52
CA ASP A 499 22.25 26.07 29.05
C ASP A 499 21.37 26.89 28.09
N ARG A 500 21.00 28.10 28.51
CA ARG A 500 20.19 29.05 27.74
C ARG A 500 20.85 29.50 26.42
N ALA A 501 22.17 29.35 26.29
CA ALA A 501 22.91 29.69 25.08
C ALA A 501 23.07 28.49 24.12
N GLY A 502 22.53 27.31 24.47
CA GLY A 502 22.66 26.08 23.69
C GLY A 502 24.00 25.38 23.86
N SER A 503 24.85 25.79 24.83
CA SER A 503 26.10 25.09 25.12
C SER A 503 25.85 23.85 25.97
N ARG A 504 26.48 22.72 25.60
CA ARG A 504 26.36 21.46 26.35
C ARG A 504 27.21 21.52 27.62
N ILE A 505 26.56 21.68 28.76
CA ILE A 505 27.20 21.86 30.08
C ILE A 505 27.42 20.56 30.86
N ALA A 506 26.73 19.47 30.50
CA ALA A 506 27.02 18.12 30.99
C ALA A 506 26.60 17.03 29.99
N LEU A 507 27.31 15.90 30.00
CA LEU A 507 26.95 14.66 29.32
C LEU A 507 27.11 13.50 30.32
N ALA A 508 26.10 12.66 30.44
CA ALA A 508 26.19 11.40 31.17
C ALA A 508 25.58 10.26 30.36
N ALA A 509 26.32 9.14 30.30
CA ALA A 509 25.91 7.93 29.61
C ALA A 509 24.97 7.07 30.48
N SER A 510 24.36 6.06 29.87
CA SER A 510 23.41 5.13 30.48
C SER A 510 23.86 4.63 31.86
N PRO A 511 23.01 4.66 32.91
CA PRO A 511 23.44 4.43 34.27
C PRO A 511 23.70 2.94 34.56
N THR A 512 24.96 2.55 34.54
CA THR A 512 25.46 1.41 35.32
C THR A 512 25.91 1.88 36.71
N ALA A 513 25.98 0.96 37.68
CA ALA A 513 26.29 1.29 39.08
C ALA A 513 27.64 2.03 39.20
N GLY A 514 27.65 3.18 39.89
CA GLY A 514 28.82 4.05 40.00
C GLY A 514 28.90 5.19 38.98
N THR A 515 27.79 5.57 38.33
CA THR A 515 27.77 6.74 37.43
C THR A 515 27.59 8.04 38.23
N HIS A 516 28.63 8.89 38.24
CA HIS A 516 28.65 10.18 38.95
C HIS A 516 28.16 11.32 38.06
N LEU A 517 27.13 12.06 38.48
CA LEU A 517 26.71 13.31 37.82
C LEU A 517 27.34 14.53 38.52
N ILE A 518 28.32 15.14 37.88
CA ILE A 518 29.02 16.35 38.35
C ILE A 518 28.47 17.56 37.60
N LEU A 519 27.79 18.46 38.31
CA LEU A 519 27.31 19.74 37.76
C LEU A 519 28.23 20.88 38.20
N PRO A 520 29.03 21.49 37.30
CA PRO A 520 29.79 22.69 37.62
C PRO A 520 28.86 23.91 37.64
N VAL A 521 28.59 24.47 38.82
CA VAL A 521 27.93 25.77 38.93
C VAL A 521 28.97 26.85 38.65
N ALA A 522 28.65 27.82 37.79
CA ALA A 522 29.56 28.88 37.42
C ALA A 522 29.86 29.80 38.63
N GLY A 523 31.13 29.83 39.05
CA GLY A 523 31.61 30.65 40.18
C GLY A 523 31.64 29.90 41.52
N ASN A 524 32.85 29.53 41.94
CA ASN A 524 33.20 28.85 43.20
C ASN A 524 32.72 27.39 43.37
N ALA A 525 33.66 26.51 43.70
CA ALA A 525 33.54 25.07 43.60
C ALA A 525 32.61 24.42 44.64
N ARG A 526 31.30 24.40 44.36
CA ARG A 526 30.32 23.57 45.07
C ARG A 526 29.82 22.43 44.17
N THR A 527 30.54 21.31 44.20
CA THR A 527 30.09 20.06 43.60
C THR A 527 28.92 19.49 44.42
N LYS A 528 27.78 19.26 43.77
CA LYS A 528 26.73 18.37 44.30
C LYS A 528 26.82 17.04 43.55
N GLU A 529 26.90 15.97 44.31
CA GLU A 529 27.09 14.62 43.78
C GLU A 529 25.82 13.80 44.02
N TYR A 530 25.27 13.25 42.94
CA TYR A 530 24.03 12.47 42.96
C TYR A 530 24.35 11.03 42.58
N ASN A 531 24.08 10.11 43.50
CA ASN A 531 24.26 8.67 43.30
C ASN A 531 22.91 8.00 43.07
N TYR A 532 22.86 7.04 42.14
CA TYR A 532 21.66 6.23 41.90
C TYR A 532 21.63 5.03 42.83
N ASP A 533 20.66 5.01 43.75
CA ASP A 533 20.42 3.88 44.64
C ASP A 533 19.58 2.82 43.90
N THR A 534 20.21 1.68 43.61
CA THR A 534 19.62 0.54 42.89
C THR A 534 18.64 -0.28 43.73
N LEU A 535 18.68 -0.19 45.07
CA LEU A 535 17.71 -0.80 45.98
C LEU A 535 16.44 0.04 46.10
N MET A 536 16.55 1.37 46.03
CA MET A 536 15.40 2.28 46.11
C MET A 536 14.81 2.71 44.75
N GLY A 537 15.58 2.59 43.66
CA GLY A 537 15.17 3.04 42.32
C GLY A 537 15.09 4.57 42.20
N LYS A 538 15.99 5.30 42.87
CA LYS A 538 15.96 6.77 42.99
C LYS A 538 17.37 7.35 42.97
N TRP A 539 17.48 8.60 42.51
CA TRP A 539 18.69 9.40 42.66
C TRP A 539 18.72 10.06 44.05
N VAL A 540 19.82 9.89 44.78
CA VAL A 540 20.04 10.41 46.13
C VAL A 540 21.22 11.38 46.08
N CYS A 541 21.04 12.59 46.59
CA CYS A 541 22.14 13.55 46.73
C CYS A 541 23.01 13.14 47.92
N THR A 542 24.29 12.83 47.67
CA THR A 542 25.25 12.49 48.72
C THR A 542 26.42 13.45 48.65
N THR A 543 26.51 14.31 49.68
CA THR A 543 27.59 15.30 49.92
C THR A 543 27.49 16.62 49.14
N THR A 544 27.88 17.70 49.82
CA THR A 544 28.16 19.04 49.28
C THR A 544 29.41 19.52 50.00
N ASN A 545 30.41 20.02 49.28
CA ASN A 545 31.70 20.31 49.90
C ASN A 545 31.73 21.69 50.61
N THR A 546 32.38 21.69 51.77
CA THR A 546 32.76 22.80 52.67
C THR A 546 31.69 23.70 53.34
N SER A 547 31.69 23.59 54.68
CA SER A 547 31.46 24.65 55.69
C SER A 547 30.29 25.61 55.49
N ASP A 548 29.07 25.18 55.85
CA ASP A 548 28.14 26.00 56.63
C ASP A 548 27.12 25.10 57.37
N THR A 549 26.68 25.50 58.57
CA THR A 549 25.81 24.68 59.44
C THR A 549 24.31 24.85 59.15
N ALA A 550 23.93 24.83 57.86
CA ALA A 550 22.54 24.84 57.42
C ALA A 550 22.08 23.43 57.01
N LYS A 551 20.89 23.01 57.48
CA LYS A 551 20.28 21.72 57.12
C LYS A 551 20.15 21.57 55.59
N PRO A 552 20.39 20.38 55.01
CA PRO A 552 20.00 20.10 53.63
C PRO A 552 18.48 19.91 53.54
N ASP A 553 17.80 20.78 52.81
CA ASP A 553 16.42 20.53 52.36
C ASP A 553 16.40 19.40 51.30
N PRO A 554 15.52 18.39 51.44
CA PRO A 554 15.51 17.23 50.56
C PRO A 554 14.75 17.50 49.25
N CYS A 555 15.40 18.15 48.29
CA CYS A 555 14.92 18.22 46.90
C CYS A 555 14.92 16.82 46.26
N THR A 556 13.82 16.09 46.42
CA THR A 556 13.65 14.72 45.91
C THR A 556 13.11 14.75 44.48
N LEU A 557 13.97 14.59 43.48
CA LEU A 557 13.56 14.52 42.07
C LEU A 557 12.97 13.15 41.76
N LEU A 558 11.64 13.02 41.80
CA LEU A 558 10.91 11.79 41.46
C LEU A 558 10.79 11.58 39.95
N LEU A 559 11.82 10.99 39.34
CA LEU A 559 11.74 10.41 38.00
C LEU A 559 11.46 8.91 38.09
N ARG A 560 10.18 8.52 38.00
CA ARG A 560 9.81 7.11 37.79
C ARG A 560 10.02 6.75 36.32
N ALA A 561 11.03 5.95 36.01
CA ALA A 561 11.03 5.18 34.78
C ALA A 561 9.84 4.20 34.81
N ARG A 562 8.96 4.24 33.81
CA ARG A 562 8.11 3.09 33.49
C ARG A 562 8.98 2.07 32.73
N ALA A 563 8.87 0.81 33.13
CA ALA A 563 9.08 -0.31 32.21
C ALA A 563 7.85 -0.45 31.29
#